data_AF-A0A1V9ZIV5-F1
#
_entry.id   AF-A0A1V9ZIV5-F1
#
_cell.length_a   1.000
_cell.length_b   1.000
_cell.length_c   1.000
_cell.angle_alpha   90.00
_cell.angle_beta   90.00
_cell.angle_gamma   90.00
#
_symmetry.space_group_name_H-M   'P 1'
#
loop_
_entity.id
_entity.type
_entity.pdbx_description
1 polymer ?
#
loop_
_entity_poly.entity_id
_entity_poly.type
_entity_poly.pdbx_seq_one_letter_code
_entity_poly.pdbx_strand_id
1 'polypeptide(L)'
;MAFQREVLPLQQLVLKYLSKRYSPEIISDASLERAHVIADPSRSKTHKAKQELIRAVLQTGRFGDDTLPTSFFHPSLTKIEINGARISDVFVERMARVATKLHVVNFSGCFRLTDSAIRTLLTHCAEIKELNIENCRKLTDEALRMLIESCPKLHSIDIGGNTNMTIEGITNFIEKHPNHSKFLKLHISGHAVTDHTLKVIAAKCRKLQSLSIGYCAVSDDALIALLQRRESIAKLHLHWNTRITDRLLDHLGRCANLQELDLCGVKTVTNDAIYAFVTAKMEGGGSDERAAKRLKRVDVKYTNVSKEVLAHAHEAYPDLDVVS
;
A
#
# COMPACT_ATOMS: atom_id res chain seq x y z
N MET A 1 6.06 -36.00 -13.37
CA MET A 1 6.91 -35.99 -12.16
C MET A 1 7.18 -34.54 -11.79
N ALA A 2 6.56 -34.05 -10.71
CA ALA A 2 6.82 -32.69 -10.23
C ALA A 2 8.22 -32.66 -9.60
N PHE A 3 9.11 -31.81 -10.09
CA PHE A 3 10.35 -31.48 -9.40
C PHE A 3 9.99 -30.84 -8.06
N GLN A 4 9.91 -31.63 -6.98
CA GLN A 4 9.98 -31.10 -5.63
C GLN A 4 11.38 -30.51 -5.48
N ARG A 5 11.48 -29.17 -5.55
CA ARG A 5 12.70 -28.49 -5.14
C ARG A 5 12.88 -28.77 -3.66
N GLU A 6 14.03 -29.32 -3.29
CA GLU A 6 14.42 -29.45 -1.89
C GLU A 6 14.33 -28.08 -1.21
N VAL A 7 13.43 -27.99 -0.23
CA VAL A 7 13.31 -26.79 0.60
C VAL A 7 14.53 -26.76 1.51
N LEU A 8 15.40 -25.78 1.29
CA LEU A 8 16.55 -25.59 2.17
C LEU A 8 16.07 -25.45 3.62
N PRO A 9 16.68 -26.15 4.59
CA PRO A 9 16.44 -25.91 6.01
C PRO A 9 16.54 -24.42 6.33
N LEU A 10 15.76 -23.95 7.30
CA LEU A 10 15.73 -22.52 7.67
C LEU A 10 17.14 -21.96 7.94
N GLN A 11 17.98 -22.75 8.60
CA GLN A 11 19.39 -22.43 8.85
C GLN A 11 20.18 -22.16 7.55
N GLN A 12 19.97 -22.96 6.50
CA GLN A 12 20.64 -22.77 5.21
C GLN A 12 20.09 -21.55 4.44
N LEU A 13 18.78 -21.27 4.52
CA LEU A 13 18.21 -20.03 3.95
C LEU A 13 18.78 -18.78 4.61
N VAL A 14 18.92 -18.84 5.94
CA VAL A 14 19.49 -17.78 6.76
C VAL A 14 20.99 -17.61 6.47
N LEU A 15 21.77 -18.68 6.37
CA LEU A 15 23.19 -18.62 5.98
C LEU A 15 23.36 -18.04 4.58
N LYS A 16 22.52 -18.45 3.62
CA LYS A 16 22.50 -17.89 2.26
C LYS A 16 22.09 -16.42 2.22
N TYR A 17 21.24 -15.98 3.15
CA TYR A 17 20.91 -14.58 3.34
C TYR A 17 22.09 -13.78 3.87
N LEU A 18 22.75 -14.28 4.91
CA LEU A 18 23.95 -13.67 5.46
C LEU A 18 25.05 -13.56 4.40
N SER A 19 25.28 -14.61 3.62
CA SER A 19 26.30 -14.63 2.57
C SER A 19 26.02 -13.65 1.41
N LYS A 20 24.77 -13.19 1.26
CA LYS A 20 24.36 -12.23 0.21
C LYS A 20 24.43 -10.77 0.64
N ARG A 21 24.65 -10.46 1.93
CA ARG A 21 24.83 -9.07 2.42
C ARG A 21 26.19 -8.44 2.06
N TYR A 22 26.95 -9.07 1.16
CA TYR A 22 28.23 -8.64 0.57
C TYR A 22 29.47 -8.66 1.48
N SER A 23 30.56 -9.12 0.88
CA SER A 23 31.95 -9.24 1.32
C SER A 23 32.32 -10.51 2.15
N PRO A 24 33.38 -11.26 1.76
CA PRO A 24 33.84 -12.47 2.46
C PRO A 24 34.37 -12.25 3.88
N GLU A 25 34.34 -11.01 4.41
CA GLU A 25 35.08 -10.69 5.63
C GLU A 25 34.26 -10.40 6.89
N ILE A 26 32.93 -10.23 6.87
CA ILE A 26 32.22 -9.99 8.15
C ILE A 26 30.88 -10.73 8.24
N ILE A 27 30.96 -12.03 8.50
CA ILE A 27 29.97 -12.69 9.35
C ILE A 27 30.28 -12.22 10.78
N SER A 28 29.52 -11.26 11.31
CA SER A 28 29.66 -10.84 12.71
C SER A 28 28.86 -11.72 13.66
N ASP A 29 29.26 -11.79 14.92
CA ASP A 29 28.52 -12.48 15.99
C ASP A 29 27.06 -12.03 16.06
N ALA A 30 26.79 -10.72 15.90
CA ALA A 30 25.42 -10.19 15.85
C ALA A 30 24.60 -10.70 14.64
N SER A 31 25.26 -11.06 13.54
CA SER A 31 24.60 -11.60 12.34
C SER A 31 24.33 -13.09 12.51
N LEU A 32 25.25 -13.83 13.14
CA LEU A 32 25.08 -15.22 13.56
C LEU A 32 24.01 -15.36 14.65
N GLU A 33 23.96 -14.45 15.62
CA GLU A 33 22.95 -14.43 16.67
C GLU A 33 21.56 -14.14 16.09
N ARG A 34 21.42 -13.15 15.19
CA ARG A 34 20.17 -12.93 14.45
C ARG A 34 19.76 -14.15 13.62
N ALA A 35 20.73 -14.82 13.01
CA ALA A 35 20.49 -16.04 12.26
C ALA A 35 20.00 -17.19 13.15
N HIS A 36 20.64 -17.37 14.30
CA HIS A 36 20.26 -18.36 15.31
C HIS A 36 18.86 -18.05 15.89
N VAL A 37 18.59 -16.78 16.17
CA VAL A 37 17.27 -16.31 16.58
C VAL A 37 16.25 -16.57 15.49
N ILE A 38 16.49 -16.28 14.21
CA ILE A 38 15.54 -16.61 13.12
C ILE A 38 15.33 -18.13 13.00
N ALA A 39 16.40 -18.90 13.13
CA ALA A 39 16.42 -20.35 12.93
C ALA A 39 15.77 -21.15 14.07
N ASP A 40 15.60 -20.58 15.27
CA ASP A 40 14.86 -21.17 16.38
C ASP A 40 13.41 -20.64 16.40
N PRO A 41 12.43 -21.42 15.91
CA PRO A 41 11.02 -21.01 15.85
C PRO A 41 10.42 -20.71 17.22
N SER A 42 10.95 -21.30 18.29
CA SER A 42 10.47 -21.16 19.67
C SER A 42 11.02 -19.90 20.36
N ARG A 43 12.19 -19.42 19.91
CA ARG A 43 12.85 -18.22 20.46
C ARG A 43 12.68 -16.96 19.60
N SER A 44 12.35 -17.09 18.32
CA SER A 44 12.27 -15.97 17.37
C SER A 44 10.98 -15.14 17.44
N LYS A 45 10.93 -14.16 18.35
CA LYS A 45 9.87 -13.13 18.37
C LYS A 45 10.13 -11.95 17.43
N THR A 46 11.29 -11.87 16.78
CA THR A 46 11.68 -10.67 16.01
C THR A 46 11.10 -10.67 14.59
N HIS A 47 9.85 -10.22 14.43
CA HIS A 47 9.18 -10.04 13.12
C HIS A 47 10.07 -9.29 12.10
N LYS A 48 10.86 -8.32 12.56
CA LYS A 48 11.79 -7.54 11.73
C LYS A 48 12.83 -8.42 11.02
N ALA A 49 13.49 -9.33 11.75
CA ALA A 49 14.54 -10.17 11.20
C ALA A 49 13.97 -11.18 10.18
N LYS A 50 12.79 -11.76 10.47
CA LYS A 50 12.05 -12.60 9.53
C LYS A 50 11.70 -11.85 8.25
N GLN A 51 11.23 -10.60 8.36
CA GLN A 51 10.90 -9.78 7.21
C GLN A 51 12.13 -9.38 6.37
N GLU A 52 13.27 -9.11 7.01
CA GLU A 52 14.53 -8.83 6.32
C GLU A 52 15.03 -10.04 5.51
N LEU A 53 14.88 -11.26 6.05
CA LEU A 53 15.16 -12.49 5.31
C LEU A 53 14.25 -12.61 4.08
N ILE A 54 12.93 -12.44 4.25
CA ILE A 54 11.97 -12.47 3.14
C ILE A 54 12.40 -11.51 2.03
N ARG A 55 12.71 -10.26 2.37
CA ARG A 55 13.09 -9.23 1.39
C ARG A 55 14.30 -9.62 0.54
N ALA A 56 15.34 -10.17 1.14
CA ALA A 56 16.51 -10.57 0.36
C ALA A 56 16.30 -11.87 -0.42
N VAL A 57 15.45 -12.78 0.04
CA VAL A 57 15.07 -13.94 -0.77
C VAL A 57 14.21 -13.49 -1.96
N LEU A 58 13.33 -12.50 -1.79
CA LEU A 58 12.57 -11.88 -2.89
C LEU A 58 13.47 -11.26 -3.95
N GLN A 59 14.56 -10.58 -3.57
CA GLN A 59 15.55 -10.03 -4.50
C GLN A 59 16.19 -11.08 -5.42
N THR A 60 16.11 -12.37 -5.07
CA THR A 60 16.63 -13.45 -5.92
C THR A 60 15.69 -13.85 -7.07
N GLY A 61 14.44 -13.36 -7.06
CA GLY A 61 13.40 -13.70 -8.03
C GLY A 61 12.88 -15.14 -7.93
N ARG A 62 13.34 -15.94 -6.95
CA ARG A 62 13.00 -17.37 -6.80
C ARG A 62 12.04 -17.66 -5.65
N PHE A 63 11.33 -16.66 -5.14
CA PHE A 63 10.38 -16.84 -4.03
C PHE A 63 9.05 -17.45 -4.53
N GLY A 64 8.66 -18.59 -3.97
CA GLY A 64 7.43 -19.34 -4.25
C GLY A 64 7.04 -20.23 -3.06
N ASP A 65 6.08 -21.13 -3.27
CA ASP A 65 5.38 -21.87 -2.19
C ASP A 65 6.30 -22.63 -1.23
N ASP A 66 7.37 -23.20 -1.79
CA ASP A 66 8.31 -24.04 -1.05
C ASP A 66 9.55 -23.27 -0.60
N THR A 67 9.56 -21.94 -0.72
CA THR A 67 10.72 -21.12 -0.34
C THR A 67 10.91 -21.01 1.17
N LEU A 68 9.81 -21.00 1.93
CA LEU A 68 9.85 -20.93 3.39
C LEU A 68 9.30 -22.23 3.98
N PRO A 69 10.04 -22.87 4.91
CA PRO A 69 9.51 -24.03 5.63
C PRO A 69 8.41 -23.59 6.60
N THR A 70 7.48 -24.49 6.95
CA THR A 70 6.38 -24.19 7.88
C THR A 70 6.87 -23.67 9.24
N SER A 71 8.04 -24.17 9.70
CA SER A 71 8.69 -23.74 10.94
C SER A 71 9.11 -22.26 10.94
N PHE A 72 9.15 -21.61 9.79
CA PHE A 72 9.38 -20.18 9.70
C PHE A 72 8.24 -19.37 10.32
N PHE A 73 7.00 -19.88 10.20
CA PHE A 73 5.81 -19.23 10.72
C PHE A 73 5.62 -19.52 12.22
N HIS A 74 5.05 -18.56 12.94
CA HIS A 74 4.82 -18.67 14.38
C HIS A 74 3.45 -18.08 14.73
N PRO A 75 2.71 -18.64 15.72
CA PRO A 75 1.37 -18.14 16.09
C PRO A 75 1.32 -16.69 16.56
N SER A 76 2.45 -16.12 16.99
CA SER A 76 2.55 -14.70 17.36
C SER A 76 2.81 -13.76 16.19
N LEU A 77 2.95 -14.26 14.95
CA LEU A 77 3.20 -13.44 13.76
C LEU A 77 2.02 -12.50 13.51
N THR A 78 2.28 -11.20 13.63
CA THR A 78 1.26 -10.16 13.42
C THR A 78 1.38 -9.47 12.07
N LYS A 79 2.52 -9.60 11.40
CA LYS A 79 2.82 -8.91 10.14
C LYS A 79 3.61 -9.80 9.21
N ILE A 80 3.21 -9.81 7.93
CA ILE A 80 3.95 -10.45 6.85
C ILE A 80 3.84 -9.64 5.55
N GLU A 81 4.97 -9.43 4.87
CA GLU A 81 5.02 -8.75 3.58
C GLU A 81 5.79 -9.61 2.56
N ILE A 82 5.14 -10.06 1.51
CA ILE A 82 5.72 -10.86 0.43
C ILE A 82 5.25 -10.25 -0.90
N ASN A 83 6.09 -9.44 -1.52
CA ASN A 83 5.70 -8.63 -2.67
C ASN A 83 6.33 -9.19 -3.95
N GLY A 84 5.55 -9.34 -5.02
CA GLY A 84 6.03 -9.78 -6.35
C GLY A 84 6.51 -11.23 -6.40
N ALA A 85 6.09 -12.07 -5.45
CA ALA A 85 6.51 -13.47 -5.39
C ALA A 85 5.64 -14.38 -6.27
N ARG A 86 6.18 -15.56 -6.60
CA ARG A 86 5.45 -16.62 -7.34
C ARG A 86 4.73 -17.57 -6.39
N ILE A 87 4.13 -17.03 -5.33
CA ILE A 87 3.35 -17.81 -4.34
C ILE A 87 1.91 -18.05 -4.82
N SER A 88 1.37 -19.21 -4.54
CA SER A 88 -0.02 -19.62 -4.79
C SER A 88 -0.80 -19.76 -3.47
N ASP A 89 -2.07 -20.15 -3.58
CA ASP A 89 -2.96 -20.37 -2.44
C ASP A 89 -2.40 -21.39 -1.44
N VAL A 90 -1.57 -22.35 -1.90
CA VAL A 90 -0.90 -23.35 -1.06
C VAL A 90 0.03 -22.70 -0.02
N PHE A 91 0.75 -21.65 -0.42
CA PHE A 91 1.61 -20.91 0.50
C PHE A 91 0.78 -20.22 1.59
N VAL A 92 -0.30 -19.55 1.17
CA VAL A 92 -1.18 -18.80 2.07
C VAL A 92 -1.85 -19.76 3.04
N GLU A 93 -2.30 -20.93 2.58
CA GLU A 93 -2.87 -21.96 3.44
C GLU A 93 -1.88 -22.45 4.50
N ARG A 94 -0.67 -22.85 4.09
CA ARG A 94 0.37 -23.33 5.00
C ARG A 94 0.73 -22.29 6.05
N MET A 95 0.87 -21.03 5.64
CA MET A 95 1.18 -19.91 6.53
C MET A 95 0.02 -19.63 7.49
N ALA A 96 -1.20 -19.45 6.97
CA ALA A 96 -2.36 -18.99 7.73
C ALA A 96 -2.77 -19.99 8.83
N ARG A 97 -2.58 -21.30 8.60
CA ARG A 97 -2.80 -22.34 9.62
C ARG A 97 -1.90 -22.20 10.85
N VAL A 98 -0.72 -21.58 10.71
CA VAL A 98 0.23 -21.36 11.81
C VAL A 98 0.13 -19.95 12.36
N ALA A 99 0.14 -18.95 11.48
CA ALA A 99 0.18 -17.52 11.82
C ALA A 99 -1.22 -16.92 11.99
N THR A 100 -1.99 -17.38 12.97
CA THR A 100 -3.40 -17.01 13.15
C THR A 100 -3.65 -15.59 13.68
N LYS A 101 -2.61 -14.89 14.15
CA LYS A 101 -2.69 -13.52 14.70
C LYS A 101 -2.25 -12.43 13.73
N LEU A 102 -2.31 -12.70 12.42
CA LEU A 102 -1.94 -11.72 11.40
C LEU A 102 -2.92 -10.52 11.42
N HIS A 103 -2.33 -9.33 11.45
CA HIS A 103 -3.02 -8.04 11.39
C HIS A 103 -2.66 -7.27 10.11
N VAL A 104 -1.42 -7.42 9.64
CA VAL A 104 -0.90 -6.73 8.45
C VAL A 104 -0.39 -7.76 7.47
N VAL A 105 -1.03 -7.84 6.30
CA VAL A 105 -0.68 -8.78 5.24
C VAL A 105 -0.48 -8.00 3.96
N ASN A 106 0.71 -8.13 3.37
CA ASN A 106 1.01 -7.58 2.06
C ASN A 106 1.44 -8.71 1.12
N PHE A 107 0.64 -8.94 0.09
CA PHE A 107 0.89 -9.87 -1.00
C PHE A 107 0.88 -9.19 -2.36
N SER A 108 1.18 -7.89 -2.43
CA SER A 108 1.13 -7.14 -3.69
C SER A 108 1.97 -7.81 -4.79
N GLY A 109 1.47 -7.84 -6.01
CA GLY A 109 2.12 -8.45 -7.16
C GLY A 109 2.23 -9.97 -7.13
N CYS A 110 1.64 -10.67 -6.16
CA CYS A 110 1.58 -12.13 -6.12
C CYS A 110 0.50 -12.66 -7.08
N PHE A 111 0.78 -12.61 -8.38
CA PHE A 111 -0.15 -12.86 -9.48
C PHE A 111 -0.76 -14.28 -9.58
N ARG A 112 -0.33 -15.22 -8.73
CA ARG A 112 -0.87 -16.59 -8.71
C ARG A 112 -1.93 -16.81 -7.63
N LEU A 113 -2.12 -15.86 -6.71
CA LEU A 113 -3.13 -15.93 -5.66
C LEU A 113 -4.53 -15.80 -6.26
N THR A 114 -5.46 -16.64 -5.81
CA THR A 114 -6.87 -16.60 -6.19
C THR A 114 -7.76 -16.27 -4.98
N ASP A 115 -9.07 -16.16 -5.20
CA ASP A 115 -10.02 -15.93 -4.12
C ASP A 115 -9.93 -17.01 -3.02
N SER A 116 -9.45 -18.22 -3.34
CA SER A 116 -9.19 -19.26 -2.34
C SER A 116 -8.15 -18.83 -1.30
N ALA A 117 -7.06 -18.15 -1.69
CA ALA A 117 -6.11 -17.61 -0.73
C ALA A 117 -6.75 -16.61 0.25
N ILE A 118 -7.62 -15.75 -0.25
CA ILE A 118 -8.35 -14.78 0.59
C ILE A 118 -9.30 -15.51 1.54
N ARG A 119 -10.03 -16.51 1.05
CA ARG A 119 -10.90 -17.36 1.88
C ARG A 119 -10.14 -18.01 3.04
N THR A 120 -9.02 -18.65 2.73
CA THR A 120 -8.19 -19.33 3.74
C THR A 120 -7.59 -18.34 4.73
N LEU A 121 -7.12 -17.19 4.24
CA LEU A 121 -6.60 -16.12 5.08
C LEU A 121 -7.67 -15.65 6.08
N LEU A 122 -8.89 -15.38 5.61
CA LEU A 122 -9.99 -14.91 6.46
C LEU A 122 -10.52 -15.98 7.42
N THR A 123 -10.42 -17.27 7.05
CA THR A 123 -10.82 -18.39 7.90
C THR A 123 -9.89 -18.54 9.12
N HIS A 124 -8.59 -18.30 8.95
CA HIS A 124 -7.61 -18.49 10.03
C HIS A 124 -7.13 -17.19 10.68
N CYS A 125 -7.28 -16.04 10.02
CA CYS A 125 -6.74 -14.75 10.44
C CYS A 125 -7.82 -13.66 10.46
N ALA A 126 -8.86 -13.83 11.28
CA ALA A 126 -10.00 -12.89 11.36
C ALA A 126 -9.65 -11.48 11.90
N GLU A 127 -8.41 -11.27 12.38
CA GLU A 127 -7.92 -10.04 13.00
C GLU A 127 -7.22 -9.09 12.02
N ILE A 128 -7.29 -9.35 10.72
CA ILE A 128 -6.67 -8.51 9.70
C ILE A 128 -7.22 -7.09 9.74
N LYS A 129 -6.28 -6.15 9.72
CA LYS A 129 -6.49 -4.69 9.79
C LYS A 129 -6.00 -4.00 8.53
N GLU A 130 -4.91 -4.50 7.96
CA GLU A 130 -4.31 -3.97 6.74
C GLU A 130 -4.05 -5.10 5.76
N LEU A 131 -4.64 -4.99 4.57
CA LEU A 131 -4.49 -5.95 3.49
C LEU A 131 -4.03 -5.24 2.22
N ASN A 132 -2.87 -5.63 1.71
CA ASN A 132 -2.42 -5.22 0.39
C ASN A 132 -2.39 -6.44 -0.54
N ILE A 133 -3.22 -6.39 -1.57
CA ILE A 133 -3.37 -7.39 -2.62
C ILE A 133 -3.39 -6.68 -3.99
N GLU A 134 -2.68 -5.55 -4.09
CA GLU A 134 -2.46 -4.83 -5.33
C GLU A 134 -1.85 -5.74 -6.40
N ASN A 135 -2.26 -5.62 -7.66
CA ASN A 135 -1.73 -6.39 -8.79
C ASN A 135 -1.82 -7.94 -8.63
N CYS A 136 -2.69 -8.44 -7.76
CA CYS A 136 -3.07 -9.84 -7.66
C CYS A 136 -4.21 -10.18 -8.65
N ARG A 137 -3.89 -10.14 -9.96
CA ARG A 137 -4.86 -10.11 -11.08
C ARG A 137 -5.83 -11.29 -11.20
N LYS A 138 -5.67 -12.36 -10.43
CA LYS A 138 -6.60 -13.50 -10.40
C LYS A 138 -7.69 -13.38 -9.32
N LEU A 139 -7.60 -12.37 -8.46
CA LEU A 139 -8.63 -12.07 -7.48
C LEU A 139 -9.82 -11.38 -8.17
N THR A 140 -11.03 -11.72 -7.73
CA THR A 140 -12.28 -11.22 -8.30
C THR A 140 -13.15 -10.55 -7.24
N ASP A 141 -14.35 -10.12 -7.63
CA ASP A 141 -15.34 -9.57 -6.70
C ASP A 141 -15.75 -10.56 -5.59
N GLU A 142 -15.51 -11.86 -5.76
CA GLU A 142 -15.71 -12.87 -4.71
C GLU A 142 -14.78 -12.63 -3.51
N ALA A 143 -13.52 -12.22 -3.73
CA ALA A 143 -12.64 -11.80 -2.63
C ALA A 143 -13.20 -10.59 -1.88
N LEU A 144 -13.76 -9.62 -2.59
CA LEU A 144 -14.38 -8.44 -1.99
C LEU A 144 -15.61 -8.83 -1.14
N ARG A 145 -16.46 -9.74 -1.64
CA ARG A 145 -17.61 -10.28 -0.90
C ARG A 145 -17.17 -10.94 0.41
N MET A 146 -16.14 -11.78 0.37
CA MET A 146 -15.61 -12.43 1.57
C MET A 146 -15.03 -11.44 2.59
N LEU A 147 -14.39 -10.36 2.12
CA LEU A 147 -13.88 -9.31 3.01
C LEU A 147 -15.01 -8.59 3.76
N ILE A 148 -16.16 -8.34 3.11
CA ILE A 148 -17.35 -7.77 3.77
C ILE A 148 -17.83 -8.69 4.90
N GLU A 149 -17.86 -10.00 4.65
CA GLU A 149 -18.45 -10.99 5.56
C GLU A 149 -17.54 -11.37 6.72
N SER A 150 -16.22 -11.46 6.48
CA SER A 150 -15.28 -12.14 7.38
C SER A 150 -14.10 -11.28 7.83
N CYS A 151 -14.08 -9.97 7.52
CA CYS A 151 -12.96 -9.08 7.88
C CYS A 151 -13.40 -7.78 8.60
N PRO A 152 -14.10 -7.86 9.75
CA PRO A 152 -14.73 -6.70 10.39
C PRO A 152 -13.75 -5.67 10.97
N LYS A 153 -12.45 -5.98 11.03
CA LYS A 153 -11.40 -5.09 11.58
C LYS A 153 -10.59 -4.37 10.52
N LEU A 154 -10.83 -4.66 9.23
CA LEU A 154 -10.12 -4.05 8.12
C LEU A 154 -10.30 -2.53 8.11
N HIS A 155 -9.19 -1.80 8.06
CA HIS A 155 -9.19 -0.34 7.95
C HIS A 155 -8.19 0.20 6.92
N SER A 156 -7.36 -0.64 6.32
CA SER A 156 -6.49 -0.27 5.20
C SER A 156 -6.57 -1.36 4.15
N ILE A 157 -6.95 -1.00 2.94
CA ILE A 157 -6.98 -1.93 1.82
C ILE A 157 -6.33 -1.32 0.58
N ASP A 158 -5.54 -2.15 -0.08
CA ASP A 158 -4.91 -1.86 -1.35
C ASP A 158 -5.26 -2.97 -2.35
N ILE A 159 -6.05 -2.62 -3.35
CA ILE A 159 -6.54 -3.50 -4.41
C ILE A 159 -6.21 -2.95 -5.80
N GLY A 160 -5.30 -1.96 -5.90
CA GLY A 160 -4.96 -1.32 -7.17
C GLY A 160 -4.51 -2.31 -8.24
N GLY A 161 -4.83 -2.07 -9.50
CA GLY A 161 -4.39 -2.88 -10.63
C GLY A 161 -4.98 -4.31 -10.71
N ASN A 162 -6.02 -4.61 -9.91
CA ASN A 162 -6.74 -5.89 -9.98
C ASN A 162 -7.81 -5.86 -11.07
N THR A 163 -7.40 -6.10 -12.32
CA THR A 163 -8.26 -5.99 -13.51
C THR A 163 -9.49 -6.90 -13.52
N ASN A 164 -9.54 -7.93 -12.66
CA ASN A 164 -10.68 -8.85 -12.55
C ASN A 164 -11.66 -8.47 -11.42
N MET A 165 -11.39 -7.38 -10.69
CA MET A 165 -12.34 -6.75 -9.78
C MET A 165 -13.09 -5.64 -10.52
N THR A 166 -14.41 -5.65 -10.47
CA THR A 166 -15.22 -4.64 -11.14
C THR A 166 -15.35 -3.39 -10.28
N ILE A 167 -15.59 -2.23 -10.91
CA ILE A 167 -15.86 -1.00 -10.14
C ILE A 167 -17.17 -1.10 -9.35
N GLU A 168 -18.14 -1.87 -9.82
CA GLU A 168 -19.39 -2.15 -9.10
C GLU A 168 -19.11 -2.97 -7.83
N GLY A 169 -18.31 -4.04 -7.94
CA GLY A 169 -17.85 -4.85 -6.82
C GLY A 169 -17.10 -4.03 -5.77
N ILE A 170 -16.18 -3.15 -6.20
CA ILE A 170 -15.43 -2.24 -5.33
C ILE A 170 -16.36 -1.22 -4.66
N THR A 171 -17.29 -0.64 -5.41
CA THR A 171 -18.26 0.33 -4.86
C THR A 171 -19.15 -0.33 -3.82
N ASN A 172 -19.67 -1.53 -4.11
CA ASN A 172 -20.46 -2.35 -3.17
C ASN A 172 -19.66 -2.73 -1.92
N PHE A 173 -18.37 -3.07 -2.08
CA PHE A 173 -17.47 -3.32 -0.95
C PHE A 173 -17.35 -2.10 -0.03
N ILE A 174 -17.03 -0.93 -0.58
CA ILE A 174 -16.91 0.31 0.21
C ILE A 174 -18.25 0.66 0.88
N GLU A 175 -19.35 0.46 0.17
CA GLU A 175 -20.69 0.78 0.66
C GLU A 175 -21.12 -0.11 1.84
N LYS A 176 -20.92 -1.43 1.72
CA LYS A 176 -21.47 -2.43 2.62
C LYS A 176 -20.51 -2.94 3.69
N HIS A 177 -19.21 -2.69 3.57
CA HIS A 177 -18.25 -3.20 4.55
C HIS A 177 -18.56 -2.68 5.97
N PRO A 178 -18.68 -3.55 6.99
CA PRO A 178 -19.13 -3.16 8.32
C PRO A 178 -18.22 -2.13 9.02
N ASN A 179 -16.94 -2.08 8.62
CA ASN A 179 -15.95 -1.15 9.15
C ASN A 179 -15.65 0.06 8.26
N HIS A 180 -16.44 0.32 7.21
CA HIS A 180 -16.19 1.37 6.21
C HIS A 180 -15.94 2.78 6.79
N SER A 181 -16.55 3.11 7.94
CA SER A 181 -16.41 4.41 8.62
C SER A 181 -15.05 4.57 9.31
N LYS A 182 -14.35 3.47 9.55
CA LYS A 182 -12.99 3.44 10.13
C LYS A 182 -11.91 3.21 9.08
N PHE A 183 -12.25 3.10 7.78
CA PHE A 183 -11.24 3.03 6.73
C PHE A 183 -10.33 4.26 6.77
N LEU A 184 -9.02 3.99 6.85
CA LEU A 184 -7.93 4.97 6.92
C LEU A 184 -7.22 5.08 5.56
N LYS A 185 -7.05 3.97 4.84
CA LYS A 185 -6.40 3.93 3.53
C LYS A 185 -7.23 3.12 2.53
N LEU A 186 -7.45 3.70 1.35
CA LEU A 186 -8.07 3.06 0.20
C LEU A 186 -7.20 3.31 -1.03
N HIS A 187 -6.73 2.23 -1.67
CA HIS A 187 -6.08 2.29 -2.97
C HIS A 187 -6.85 1.41 -3.97
N ILE A 188 -7.45 2.06 -4.95
CA ILE A 188 -8.30 1.47 -5.98
C ILE A 188 -7.90 1.92 -7.40
N SER A 189 -6.66 2.36 -7.60
CA SER A 189 -6.14 2.79 -8.89
C SER A 189 -6.20 1.67 -9.94
N GLY A 190 -6.31 2.04 -11.22
CA GLY A 190 -6.38 1.08 -12.32
C GLY A 190 -7.75 0.44 -12.54
N HIS A 191 -8.78 0.90 -11.82
CA HIS A 191 -10.18 0.58 -12.10
C HIS A 191 -10.86 1.80 -12.72
N ALA A 192 -11.96 1.60 -13.43
CA ALA A 192 -12.76 2.67 -14.03
C ALA A 192 -13.57 3.43 -12.95
N VAL A 193 -12.89 4.06 -11.99
CA VAL A 193 -13.52 4.78 -10.88
C VAL A 193 -14.39 5.92 -11.42
N THR A 194 -15.63 5.96 -10.94
CA THR A 194 -16.64 6.93 -11.34
C THR A 194 -16.87 7.97 -10.25
N ASP A 195 -17.48 9.10 -10.61
CA ASP A 195 -17.94 10.10 -9.64
C ASP A 195 -18.96 9.52 -8.64
N HIS A 196 -19.72 8.48 -9.03
CA HIS A 196 -20.60 7.76 -8.10
C HIS A 196 -19.79 7.04 -7.01
N THR A 197 -18.71 6.34 -7.38
CA THR A 197 -17.82 5.69 -6.40
C THR A 197 -17.21 6.72 -5.43
N LEU A 198 -16.79 7.89 -5.92
CA LEU A 198 -16.30 8.97 -5.06
C LEU A 198 -17.37 9.50 -4.10
N LYS A 199 -18.62 9.64 -4.55
CA LYS A 199 -19.75 10.01 -3.67
C LYS A 199 -19.98 8.96 -2.57
N VAL A 200 -19.86 7.67 -2.89
CA VAL A 200 -19.96 6.59 -1.90
C VAL A 200 -18.82 6.68 -0.88
N ILE A 201 -17.58 6.87 -1.33
CA ILE A 201 -16.42 7.08 -0.44
C ILE A 201 -16.64 8.29 0.47
N ALA A 202 -17.12 9.41 -0.09
CA ALA A 202 -17.43 10.63 0.65
C ALA A 202 -18.59 10.44 1.66
N ALA A 203 -19.53 9.54 1.40
CA ALA A 203 -20.62 9.25 2.32
C ALA A 203 -20.21 8.30 3.47
N LYS A 204 -19.40 7.29 3.17
CA LYS A 204 -19.12 6.17 4.09
C LYS A 204 -17.80 6.29 4.85
N CYS A 205 -16.70 6.66 4.17
CA CYS A 205 -15.34 6.59 4.72
C CYS A 205 -14.97 7.88 5.47
N ARG A 206 -15.45 8.01 6.71
CA ARG A 206 -15.33 9.25 7.52
C ARG A 206 -13.94 9.50 8.10
N LYS A 207 -13.14 8.45 8.29
CA LYS A 207 -11.77 8.54 8.82
C LYS A 207 -10.68 8.41 7.76
N LEU A 208 -11.04 8.55 6.48
CA LEU A 208 -10.10 8.32 5.38
C LEU A 208 -8.96 9.33 5.42
N GLN A 209 -7.72 8.83 5.47
CA GLN A 209 -6.50 9.63 5.51
C GLN A 209 -5.70 9.52 4.20
N SER A 210 -5.80 8.39 3.50
CA SER A 210 -5.07 8.12 2.26
C SER A 210 -6.03 7.58 1.20
N LEU A 211 -6.10 8.27 0.07
CA LEU A 211 -6.87 7.86 -1.10
C LEU A 211 -5.98 7.81 -2.34
N SER A 212 -5.99 6.67 -3.03
CA SER A 212 -5.28 6.48 -4.29
C SER A 212 -6.24 5.99 -5.37
N ILE A 213 -6.43 6.82 -6.41
CA ILE A 213 -7.42 6.66 -7.50
C ILE A 213 -6.79 7.07 -8.85
N GLY A 214 -5.61 6.53 -9.13
CA GLY A 214 -4.92 6.79 -10.39
C GLY A 214 -5.45 5.95 -11.57
N TYR A 215 -5.17 6.41 -12.78
CA TYR A 215 -5.72 5.86 -14.03
C TYR A 215 -7.26 5.85 -14.06
N CYS A 216 -7.88 6.93 -13.58
CA CYS A 216 -9.32 7.08 -13.55
C CYS A 216 -9.76 8.31 -14.39
N ALA A 217 -11.06 8.44 -14.62
CA ALA A 217 -11.64 9.57 -15.35
C ALA A 217 -12.46 10.46 -14.43
N VAL A 218 -11.97 10.68 -13.21
CA VAL A 218 -12.66 11.47 -12.17
C VAL A 218 -12.54 12.96 -12.45
N SER A 219 -13.61 13.71 -12.14
CA SER A 219 -13.66 15.17 -12.32
C SER A 219 -13.14 15.91 -11.09
N ASP A 220 -12.69 17.16 -11.29
CA ASP A 220 -12.37 18.08 -10.20
C ASP A 220 -13.56 18.26 -9.26
N ASP A 221 -14.79 18.41 -9.80
CA ASP A 221 -16.00 18.60 -8.99
C ASP A 221 -16.26 17.43 -8.03
N ALA A 222 -16.08 16.19 -8.48
CA ALA A 222 -16.27 15.02 -7.64
C ALA A 222 -15.22 14.92 -6.53
N LEU A 223 -13.96 15.25 -6.84
CA LEU A 223 -12.87 15.27 -5.87
C LEU A 223 -13.04 16.40 -4.85
N ILE A 224 -13.37 17.61 -5.31
CA ILE A 224 -13.64 18.76 -4.46
C ILE A 224 -14.81 18.45 -3.52
N ALA A 225 -15.91 17.87 -4.02
CA ALA A 225 -17.04 17.47 -3.18
C ALA A 225 -16.65 16.45 -2.08
N LEU A 226 -15.74 15.53 -2.40
CA LEU A 226 -15.19 14.58 -1.43
C LEU A 226 -14.34 15.29 -0.37
N LEU A 227 -13.50 16.25 -0.78
CA LEU A 227 -12.54 16.96 0.07
C LEU A 227 -13.21 18.02 0.97
N GLN A 228 -14.26 18.70 0.49
CA GLN A 228 -15.02 19.70 1.26
C GLN A 228 -15.55 19.16 2.59
N ARG A 229 -15.88 17.88 2.66
CA ARG A 229 -16.42 17.23 3.87
C ARG A 229 -15.38 16.40 4.63
N ARG A 230 -14.10 16.49 4.24
CA ARG A 230 -13.08 15.56 4.70
C ARG A 230 -11.73 16.21 4.96
N GLU A 231 -11.65 16.83 6.13
CA GLU A 231 -10.38 17.33 6.67
C GLU A 231 -9.40 16.22 7.06
N SER A 232 -9.81 14.95 7.12
CA SER A 232 -8.90 13.87 7.56
C SER A 232 -7.88 13.45 6.49
N ILE A 233 -8.07 13.83 5.23
CA ILE A 233 -7.21 13.41 4.12
C ILE A 233 -5.84 14.07 4.25
N ALA A 234 -4.81 13.23 4.35
CA ALA A 234 -3.41 13.62 4.41
C ALA A 234 -2.63 13.21 3.15
N LYS A 235 -3.10 12.18 2.44
CA LYS A 235 -2.44 11.66 1.23
C LYS A 235 -3.44 11.48 0.11
N LEU A 236 -3.15 12.05 -1.05
CA LEU A 236 -4.00 11.97 -2.23
C LEU A 236 -3.15 11.62 -3.45
N HIS A 237 -3.39 10.43 -4.02
CA HIS A 237 -2.66 9.94 -5.18
C HIS A 237 -3.59 9.85 -6.38
N LEU A 238 -3.31 10.68 -7.38
CA LEU A 238 -4.14 10.96 -8.55
C LEU A 238 -3.38 10.70 -9.86
N HIS A 239 -2.32 9.90 -9.81
CA HIS A 239 -1.46 9.63 -10.96
C HIS A 239 -2.26 9.22 -12.21
N TRP A 240 -1.86 9.72 -13.38
CA TRP A 240 -2.42 9.40 -14.68
C TRP A 240 -3.92 9.70 -14.86
N ASN A 241 -4.48 10.61 -14.04
CA ASN A 241 -5.79 11.18 -14.33
C ASN A 241 -5.68 12.25 -15.41
N THR A 242 -6.60 12.23 -16.38
CA THR A 242 -6.57 13.11 -17.56
C THR A 242 -7.55 14.27 -17.48
N ARG A 243 -8.41 14.30 -16.45
CA ARG A 243 -9.48 15.30 -16.27
C ARG A 243 -9.24 16.24 -15.09
N ILE A 244 -8.14 16.07 -14.38
CA ILE A 244 -7.77 16.93 -13.26
C ILE A 244 -7.21 18.24 -13.79
N THR A 245 -7.60 19.37 -13.22
CA THR A 245 -7.10 20.68 -13.65
C THR A 245 -6.55 21.51 -12.50
N ASP A 246 -6.02 22.69 -12.81
CA ASP A 246 -5.56 23.70 -11.86
C ASP A 246 -6.62 24.04 -10.80
N ARG A 247 -7.91 23.92 -11.13
CA ARG A 247 -9.02 24.17 -10.20
C ARG A 247 -8.98 23.24 -8.99
N LEU A 248 -8.59 21.97 -9.17
CA LEU A 248 -8.40 21.08 -8.03
C LEU A 248 -7.24 21.54 -7.14
N LEU A 249 -6.12 21.96 -7.74
CA LEU A 249 -4.93 22.41 -6.99
C LEU A 249 -5.21 23.65 -6.14
N ASP A 250 -5.96 24.61 -6.68
CA ASP A 250 -6.45 25.78 -5.93
C ASP A 250 -7.28 25.35 -4.70
N HIS A 251 -8.14 24.33 -4.85
CA HIS A 251 -8.88 23.78 -3.70
C HIS A 251 -7.95 23.07 -2.70
N LEU A 252 -7.02 22.24 -3.20
CA LEU A 252 -6.06 21.49 -2.36
C LEU A 252 -5.14 22.40 -1.55
N GLY A 253 -4.81 23.59 -2.05
CA GLY A 253 -4.04 24.59 -1.31
C GLY A 253 -4.69 25.00 0.01
N ARG A 254 -6.02 24.90 0.10
CA ARG A 254 -6.82 25.21 1.30
C ARG A 254 -7.04 23.99 2.22
N CYS A 255 -6.65 22.80 1.79
CA CYS A 255 -6.83 21.58 2.60
C CYS A 255 -5.82 21.54 3.76
N ALA A 256 -6.28 21.80 4.98
CA ALA A 256 -5.42 21.94 6.16
C ALA A 256 -4.54 20.73 6.45
N ASN A 257 -5.00 19.49 6.19
CA ASN A 257 -4.26 18.28 6.56
C ASN A 257 -3.48 17.61 5.44
N LEU A 258 -3.60 18.08 4.19
CA LEU A 258 -2.92 17.45 3.05
C LEU A 258 -1.40 17.59 3.18
N GLN A 259 -0.69 16.46 3.13
CA GLN A 259 0.76 16.35 3.28
C GLN A 259 1.44 15.68 2.09
N GLU A 260 0.72 14.85 1.33
CA GLU A 260 1.27 14.13 0.19
C GLU A 260 0.29 14.23 -0.99
N LEU A 261 0.78 14.71 -2.12
CA LEU A 261 0.04 14.79 -3.37
C LEU A 261 0.84 14.12 -4.49
N ASP A 262 0.22 13.17 -5.19
CA ASP A 262 0.82 12.53 -6.34
C ASP A 262 -0.01 12.82 -7.59
N LEU A 263 0.58 13.59 -8.50
CA LEU A 263 0.07 14.01 -9.80
C LEU A 263 0.89 13.41 -10.95
N CYS A 264 1.64 12.33 -10.70
CA CYS A 264 2.48 11.70 -11.71
C CYS A 264 1.67 11.40 -12.99
N GLY A 265 2.10 11.92 -14.15
CA GLY A 265 1.41 11.75 -15.42
C GLY A 265 0.15 12.61 -15.64
N VAL A 266 -0.21 13.49 -14.70
CA VAL A 266 -1.30 14.47 -14.87
C VAL A 266 -0.76 15.65 -15.69
N LYS A 267 -1.02 15.64 -17.01
CA LYS A 267 -0.44 16.62 -17.95
C LYS A 267 -1.21 17.94 -18.06
N THR A 268 -2.38 18.00 -17.44
CA THR A 268 -3.35 19.09 -17.54
C THR A 268 -3.14 20.19 -16.50
N VAL A 269 -2.24 19.97 -15.53
CA VAL A 269 -1.88 20.98 -14.51
C VAL A 269 -0.75 21.88 -15.01
N THR A 270 -0.84 23.17 -14.71
CA THR A 270 0.12 24.18 -15.15
C THR A 270 1.24 24.42 -14.13
N ASN A 271 2.33 25.05 -14.59
CA ASN A 271 3.43 25.54 -13.76
C ASN A 271 2.93 26.45 -12.63
N ASP A 272 2.11 27.44 -12.98
CA ASP A 272 1.62 28.46 -12.05
C ASP A 272 0.74 27.83 -10.97
N ALA A 273 -0.12 26.88 -11.33
CA ALA A 273 -0.98 26.20 -10.37
C ALA A 273 -0.20 25.34 -9.38
N ILE A 274 0.83 24.62 -9.84
CA ILE A 274 1.70 23.83 -8.96
C ILE A 274 2.48 24.74 -8.01
N TYR A 275 3.04 25.83 -8.53
CA TYR A 275 3.77 26.80 -7.71
C TYR A 275 2.86 27.44 -6.64
N ALA A 276 1.66 27.90 -7.04
CA ALA A 276 0.68 28.48 -6.14
C ALA A 276 0.22 27.47 -5.07
N PHE A 277 -0.03 26.22 -5.45
CA PHE A 277 -0.39 25.14 -4.53
C PHE A 277 0.70 24.88 -3.49
N VAL A 278 1.95 24.71 -3.93
CA VAL A 278 3.09 24.46 -3.03
C VAL A 278 3.27 25.63 -2.07
N THR A 279 3.28 26.86 -2.58
CA THR A 279 3.41 28.09 -1.78
C THR A 279 2.32 28.15 -0.71
N ALA A 280 1.04 28.00 -1.09
CA ALA A 280 -0.09 28.01 -0.16
C ALA A 280 0.03 26.95 0.94
N LYS A 281 0.49 25.74 0.59
CA LYS A 281 0.67 24.64 1.55
C LYS A 281 1.89 24.79 2.46
N MET A 282 2.91 25.52 2.02
CA MET A 282 4.14 25.71 2.79
C MET A 282 4.08 26.94 3.70
N GLU A 283 3.35 27.98 3.30
CA GLU A 283 3.26 29.28 3.99
C GLU A 283 1.99 29.47 4.82
N GLY A 284 0.91 28.70 4.56
CA GLY A 284 -0.40 28.82 5.21
C GLY A 284 -0.47 28.46 6.71
N GLY A 285 0.62 28.61 7.46
CA GLY A 285 0.75 28.31 8.89
C GLY A 285 0.77 29.52 9.84
N GLY A 286 0.20 30.67 9.42
CA GLY A 286 0.24 31.94 10.17
C GLY A 286 -0.69 32.05 11.38
N SER A 287 -0.07 32.18 12.55
CA SER A 287 -0.45 32.78 13.85
C SER A 287 -1.78 32.54 14.58
N ASP A 288 -2.93 32.15 14.03
CA ASP A 288 -4.15 32.12 14.88
C ASP A 288 -5.31 31.13 14.61
N GLU A 289 -5.14 30.09 13.79
CA GLU A 289 -6.14 28.99 13.72
C GLU A 289 -5.43 27.67 13.44
N ARG A 290 -5.80 26.59 14.15
CA ARG A 290 -5.24 25.22 14.08
C ARG A 290 -4.26 25.01 12.92
N ALA A 291 -2.96 25.22 13.19
CA ALA A 291 -1.92 25.30 12.16
C ALA A 291 -2.09 24.25 11.06
N ALA A 292 -2.35 24.70 9.83
CA ALA A 292 -2.41 23.83 8.67
C ALA A 292 -1.09 23.04 8.55
N LYS A 293 -1.20 21.75 8.26
CA LYS A 293 -0.04 20.89 8.06
C LYS A 293 0.64 21.26 6.76
N ARG A 294 1.97 21.44 6.84
CA ARG A 294 2.85 21.66 5.69
C ARG A 294 2.85 20.44 4.77
N LEU A 295 2.97 20.69 3.47
CA LEU A 295 3.20 19.66 2.47
C LEU A 295 4.56 19.00 2.74
N LYS A 296 4.61 17.69 2.61
CA LYS A 296 5.83 16.89 2.80
C LYS A 296 6.34 16.29 1.52
N ARG A 297 5.43 15.94 0.60
CA ARG A 297 5.77 15.29 -0.66
C ARG A 297 4.84 15.75 -1.77
N VAL A 298 5.41 16.02 -2.94
CA VAL A 298 4.67 16.25 -4.18
C VAL A 298 5.34 15.48 -5.31
N ASP A 299 4.57 14.65 -6.01
CA ASP A 299 5.05 13.89 -7.16
C ASP A 299 4.42 14.48 -8.44
N VAL A 300 5.28 15.01 -9.31
CA VAL A 300 4.91 15.65 -10.58
C VAL A 300 5.67 15.02 -11.75
N LYS A 301 6.15 13.78 -11.57
CA LYS A 301 6.85 13.07 -12.62
C LYS A 301 5.95 12.89 -13.85
N TYR A 302 6.51 13.02 -15.05
CA TYR A 302 5.76 12.89 -16.32
C TYR A 302 4.58 13.88 -16.49
N THR A 303 4.58 14.99 -15.74
CA THR A 303 3.69 16.13 -15.98
C THR A 303 4.30 17.08 -17.01
N ASN A 304 3.60 18.17 -17.32
CA ASN A 304 4.13 19.26 -18.14
C ASN A 304 4.83 20.35 -17.31
N VAL A 305 5.07 20.10 -16.02
CA VAL A 305 5.69 21.08 -15.13
C VAL A 305 7.17 21.23 -15.45
N SER A 306 7.65 22.46 -15.59
CA SER A 306 9.02 22.74 -16.00
C SER A 306 10.01 22.51 -14.86
N LYS A 307 11.26 22.15 -15.22
CA LYS A 307 12.32 21.89 -14.23
C LYS A 307 12.68 23.12 -13.41
N GLU A 308 12.54 24.31 -14.00
CA GLU A 308 12.81 25.59 -13.33
C GLU A 308 11.86 25.82 -12.14
N VAL A 309 10.57 25.54 -12.32
CA VAL A 309 9.56 25.66 -11.24
C VAL A 309 9.88 24.71 -10.09
N LEU A 310 10.32 23.49 -10.41
CA LEU A 310 10.62 22.46 -9.43
C LEU A 310 11.93 22.74 -8.69
N ALA A 311 12.95 23.27 -9.39
CA ALA A 311 14.19 23.73 -8.77
C ALA A 311 13.91 24.88 -7.80
N HIS A 312 13.12 25.87 -8.22
CA HIS A 312 12.74 27.00 -7.36
C HIS A 312 11.93 26.54 -6.13
N ALA A 313 11.01 25.59 -6.29
CA ALA A 313 10.30 25.01 -5.14
C ALA A 313 11.23 24.27 -4.17
N HIS A 314 12.25 23.57 -4.68
CA HIS A 314 13.23 22.87 -3.86
C HIS A 314 14.17 23.84 -3.11
N GLU A 315 14.58 24.93 -3.75
CA GLU A 315 15.38 25.99 -3.13
C GLU A 315 14.59 26.75 -2.06
N ALA A 316 13.33 27.10 -2.34
CA ALA A 316 12.46 27.80 -1.40
C ALA A 316 12.07 26.91 -0.19
N TYR A 317 11.90 25.60 -0.42
CA TYR A 317 11.42 24.67 0.60
C TYR A 317 12.26 23.37 0.64
N PRO A 318 13.45 23.37 1.27
CA PRO A 318 14.36 22.21 1.28
C PRO A 318 13.80 20.94 1.94
N ASP A 319 12.83 21.08 2.86
CA ASP A 319 12.18 19.96 3.55
C ASP A 319 11.09 19.27 2.71
N LEU A 320 10.74 19.82 1.53
CA LEU A 320 9.73 19.27 0.64
C LEU A 320 10.35 18.23 -0.30
N ASP A 321 9.85 16.99 -0.23
CA ASP A 321 10.20 15.94 -1.20
C ASP A 321 9.46 16.18 -2.53
N VAL A 322 10.15 16.82 -3.48
CA VAL A 322 9.64 17.05 -4.84
C VAL A 322 10.17 15.94 -5.75
N VAL A 323 9.28 15.06 -6.18
CA VAL A 323 9.60 14.00 -7.17
C VAL A 323 9.27 14.52 -8.57
N SER A 324 10.28 14.59 -9.43
CA SER A 324 10.22 15.18 -10.78
C SER A 324 10.74 14.24 -11.86
#